data_AF-A0AAN0LVX2-F1
#
_entry.id   AF-A0AAN0LVX2-F1
#
_cell.length_a   1.000
_cell.length_b   1.000
_cell.length_c   1.000
_cell.angle_alpha   90.00
_cell.angle_beta   90.00
_cell.angle_gamma   90.00
#
_symmetry.space_group_name_H-M   'P 1'
#
loop_
_entity.id
_entity.type
_entity.pdbx_description
1 polymer ?
#
loop_
_entity_poly.entity_id
_entity_poly.type
_entity_poly.pdbx_seq_one_letter_code
_entity_poly.pdbx_strand_id
1 'polypeptide(L)'
;MVCHNAFDAIFDTTIRPGAYGSQDFVSTDVGDVSWRVPTAQIFIAREPQGTPMHSWQWVDNGTSSVAHKGIQKAGVVLALTAIRALHNKKSLQEIEAAYKASL
;
A
#
# COMPACT_ATOMS: atom_id res chain seq x y z
N MET A 1 -22.62 -19.35 13.07
CA MET A 1 -21.17 -19.22 13.28
C MET A 1 -20.59 -18.58 12.03
N VAL A 2 -20.61 -17.24 11.95
CA VAL A 2 -20.15 -16.48 10.79
C VAL A 2 -18.75 -15.98 11.10
N CYS A 3 -17.78 -16.35 10.26
CA CYS A 3 -16.36 -16.03 10.38
C CYS A 3 -16.06 -14.53 10.13
N HIS A 4 -16.75 -13.63 10.80
CA HIS A 4 -16.30 -12.24 10.95
C HIS A 4 -15.19 -12.25 12.03
N ASN A 5 -14.06 -11.58 11.77
CA ASN A 5 -12.98 -11.24 12.71
C ASN A 5 -11.63 -12.00 12.60
N ALA A 6 -11.45 -12.97 11.70
CA ALA A 6 -10.13 -13.60 11.56
C ALA A 6 -9.10 -12.70 10.84
N PHE A 7 -9.56 -11.81 9.95
CA PHE A 7 -8.67 -10.98 9.13
C PHE A 7 -8.23 -9.67 9.79
N ASP A 8 -9.07 -9.06 10.63
CA ASP A 8 -8.78 -7.77 11.28
C ASP A 8 -7.77 -7.89 12.44
N ALA A 9 -7.49 -9.12 12.91
CA ALA A 9 -6.55 -9.38 14.01
C ALA A 9 -5.09 -9.53 13.57
N ILE A 10 -4.80 -9.63 12.26
CA ILE A 10 -3.46 -9.97 11.75
C ILE A 10 -2.57 -8.72 11.56
N PHE A 11 -3.18 -7.54 11.37
CA PHE A 11 -2.46 -6.30 11.10
C PHE A 11 -3.01 -5.17 11.96
N ASP A 12 -2.12 -4.35 12.54
CA ASP A 12 -2.50 -3.07 13.13
C ASP A 12 -3.12 -2.20 12.02
N THR A 13 -4.43 -2.00 12.10
CA THR A 13 -5.21 -1.19 11.14
C THR A 13 -5.27 0.28 11.55
N THR A 14 -4.58 0.67 12.63
CA THR A 14 -4.52 2.05 13.09
C THR A 14 -3.78 2.89 12.06
N ILE A 15 -4.51 3.73 11.32
CA ILE A 15 -3.92 4.74 10.46
C ILE A 15 -3.32 5.81 11.36
N ARG A 16 -2.00 5.75 11.55
CA ARG A 16 -1.26 6.82 12.22
C ARG A 16 -1.06 7.96 11.21
N PRO A 17 -1.20 9.23 11.63
CA PRO A 17 -0.89 10.35 10.75
C PRO A 17 0.54 10.18 10.23
N GLY A 18 0.69 9.97 8.93
CA GLY A 18 2.00 9.95 8.30
C GLY A 18 2.63 11.33 8.46
N ALA A 19 3.83 11.40 9.02
CA ALA A 19 4.61 12.64 9.11
C ALA A 19 5.23 13.01 7.74
N TYR A 20 4.45 12.88 6.66
CA TYR A 20 4.82 13.35 5.33
C TYR A 20 4.22 14.74 5.18
N GLY A 21 5.00 15.76 5.56
CA GLY A 21 4.68 17.14 5.26
C GLY A 21 4.83 17.36 3.75
N SER A 22 3.83 17.99 3.13
CA SER A 22 3.69 18.21 1.67
C SER A 22 3.47 16.93 0.85
N GLN A 23 2.65 17.02 -0.20
CA GLN A 23 2.52 15.95 -1.18
C GLN A 23 3.89 15.73 -1.83
N ASP A 24 4.58 14.66 -1.45
CA ASP A 24 5.79 14.21 -2.12
C ASP A 24 5.39 13.79 -3.54
N PHE A 25 5.73 14.60 -4.55
CA PHE A 25 5.52 14.24 -5.94
C PHE A 25 6.48 13.10 -6.31
N VAL A 26 5.91 11.97 -6.72
CA VAL A 26 6.65 10.78 -7.16
C VAL A 26 6.30 10.50 -8.61
N SER A 27 7.28 10.09 -9.42
CA SER A 27 7.06 9.64 -10.78
C SER A 27 6.97 8.11 -10.83
N THR A 28 5.85 7.58 -11.32
CA THR A 28 5.59 6.14 -11.45
C THR A 28 4.57 5.88 -12.56
N ASP A 29 4.75 4.77 -13.28
CA ASP A 29 3.82 4.22 -14.26
C ASP A 29 2.45 3.83 -13.66
N VAL A 30 2.37 3.61 -12.34
CA VAL A 30 1.11 3.42 -11.60
C VAL A 30 0.17 4.62 -11.77
N GLY A 31 0.73 5.82 -11.98
CA GLY A 31 -0.02 7.03 -12.29
C GLY A 31 -0.87 6.87 -13.55
N ASP A 32 -0.30 6.31 -14.62
CA ASP A 32 -1.01 6.09 -15.89
C ASP A 32 -2.16 5.08 -15.75
N VAL A 33 -1.94 4.01 -14.97
CA VAL A 33 -2.97 3.01 -14.67
C VAL A 33 -4.12 3.64 -13.88
N SER A 34 -3.82 4.56 -12.97
CA SER A 34 -4.81 5.22 -12.12
C SER A 34 -5.81 6.07 -12.89
N TRP A 35 -5.51 6.49 -14.13
CA TRP A 35 -6.47 7.19 -15.00
C TRP A 35 -7.51 6.27 -15.65
N ARG A 36 -7.25 4.95 -15.66
CA ARG A 36 -8.11 3.97 -16.31
C ARG A 36 -8.94 3.17 -15.31
N VAL A 37 -8.39 2.86 -14.14
CA VAL A 37 -9.03 2.00 -13.15
C VAL A 37 -8.74 2.47 -11.71
N PRO A 38 -9.64 2.21 -10.75
CA PRO A 38 -9.35 2.43 -9.34
C PRO A 38 -8.05 1.72 -8.96
N THR A 39 -7.07 2.48 -8.48
CA THR A 39 -5.71 1.98 -8.24
C THR A 39 -5.27 2.33 -6.83
N ALA A 40 -4.62 1.37 -6.16
CA ALA A 40 -4.01 1.56 -4.85
C ALA A 40 -2.55 1.10 -4.88
N GLN A 41 -1.71 1.81 -4.14
CA GLN A 41 -0.30 1.49 -3.93
C GLN A 41 0.04 1.58 -2.45
N ILE A 42 1.12 0.94 -2.03
CA ILE A 42 1.58 0.95 -0.65
C ILE A 42 3.06 1.33 -0.57
N PHE A 43 3.40 2.16 0.41
CA PHE A 43 4.77 2.33 0.88
C PHE A 43 4.97 1.50 2.13
N ILE A 44 6.09 0.77 2.18
CA ILE A 44 6.46 -0.03 3.35
C ILE A 44 7.83 0.38 3.86
N ALA A 45 8.00 0.37 5.18
CA ALA A 45 9.28 0.59 5.81
C ALA A 45 10.27 -0.51 5.42
N ARG A 46 11.27 -0.13 4.62
CA ARG A 46 12.35 -1.02 4.15
C ARG A 46 13.73 -0.37 4.18
N GLU A 47 13.78 0.95 4.37
CA GLU A 47 14.98 1.77 4.47
C GLU A 47 15.11 2.40 5.85
N PRO A 48 16.33 2.72 6.31
CA PRO A 48 16.51 3.63 7.44
C PRO A 48 15.80 4.96 7.20
N GLN A 49 15.22 5.52 8.26
CA GLN A 49 14.52 6.79 8.17
C GLN A 49 15.47 7.91 7.74
N GLY A 50 15.06 8.69 6.74
CA GLY A 50 15.84 9.81 6.22
C GLY A 50 16.84 9.45 5.12
N THR A 51 16.96 8.19 4.73
CA THR A 51 17.73 7.83 3.53
C THR A 51 17.10 8.49 2.29
N PRO A 52 17.85 9.27 1.49
CA PRO A 52 17.28 9.88 0.28
C PRO A 52 16.95 8.82 -0.78
N MET A 53 15.77 8.92 -1.39
CA MET A 53 15.46 8.15 -2.60
C MET A 53 16.46 8.49 -3.72
N HIS A 54 16.82 7.51 -4.55
CA HIS A 54 17.82 7.64 -5.62
C HIS A 54 19.28 7.84 -5.14
N SER A 55 19.63 7.34 -3.95
CA SER A 55 21.00 7.37 -3.43
C SER A 55 21.68 6.00 -3.43
N TRP A 56 23.01 5.97 -3.33
CA TRP A 56 23.77 4.72 -3.18
C TRP A 56 23.45 3.98 -1.89
N GLN A 57 23.12 4.71 -0.81
CA GLN A 57 22.67 4.14 0.44
C GLN A 57 21.38 3.33 0.26
N TRP A 58 20.47 3.83 -0.58
CA TRP A 58 19.22 3.14 -0.92
C TRP A 58 19.48 1.86 -1.74
N VAL A 59 20.46 1.89 -2.65
CA VAL A 59 20.87 0.72 -3.43
C VAL A 59 21.47 -0.35 -2.50
N ASP A 60 22.42 0.04 -1.64
CA ASP A 60 23.11 -0.86 -0.72
C ASP A 60 22.13 -1.54 0.25
N ASN A 61 21.25 -0.77 0.89
CA ASN A 61 20.27 -1.30 1.82
C ASN A 61 19.21 -2.18 1.13
N GLY A 62 19.01 -2.07 -0.18
CA GLY A 62 18.07 -2.90 -0.94
C GLY A 62 18.33 -4.42 -0.80
N THR A 63 19.56 -4.82 -0.48
CA THR A 63 19.96 -6.22 -0.25
C THR A 63 19.88 -6.66 1.22
N SER A 64 19.52 -5.75 2.12
CA SER A 64 19.50 -6.00 3.56
C SER A 64 18.38 -6.95 3.96
N SER A 65 18.57 -7.61 5.12
CA SER A 65 17.53 -8.49 5.68
C SER A 65 16.25 -7.73 6.04
N VAL A 66 16.35 -6.43 6.37
CA VAL A 66 15.20 -5.57 6.68
C VAL A 66 14.40 -5.29 5.40
N ALA A 67 15.08 -4.96 4.30
CA ALA A 67 14.43 -4.72 3.02
C ALA A 67 13.66 -5.95 2.53
N HIS A 68 14.25 -7.15 2.63
CA HIS A 68 13.58 -8.40 2.27
C HIS A 68 12.36 -8.71 3.14
N LYS A 69 12.45 -8.51 4.46
CA LYS A 69 11.29 -8.66 5.37
C LYS A 69 10.19 -7.65 5.05
N GLY A 70 10.56 -6.41 4.73
CA GLY A 70 9.64 -5.36 4.29
C GLY A 70 8.88 -5.77 3.03
N ILE A 71 9.58 -6.24 1.99
CA ILE A 71 8.95 -6.70 0.75
C ILE A 71 7.98 -7.87 1.00
N GLN A 72 8.36 -8.85 1.84
CA GLN A 72 7.45 -9.94 2.18
C GLN A 72 6.17 -9.45 2.84
N LYS A 73 6.27 -8.49 3.78
CA LYS A 73 5.11 -7.88 4.41
C LYS A 73 4.25 -7.10 3.43
N ALA A 74 4.87 -6.38 2.48
CA ALA A 74 4.13 -5.68 1.42
C ALA A 74 3.32 -6.65 0.56
N GLY A 75 3.91 -7.79 0.18
CA GLY A 75 3.20 -8.84 -0.56
C GLY A 75 1.97 -9.38 0.19
N VAL A 76 2.10 -9.63 1.50
CA VAL A 76 0.96 -10.09 2.33
C VAL A 76 -0.13 -9.02 2.41
N VAL A 77 0.24 -7.74 2.60
CA VAL A 77 -0.73 -6.63 2.65
C VAL A 77 -1.48 -6.49 1.32
N LEU A 78 -0.79 -6.56 0.18
CA LEU A 78 -1.42 -6.52 -1.15
C LEU A 78 -2.38 -7.70 -1.35
N ALA A 79 -1.95 -8.91 -1.02
CA ALA A 79 -2.77 -10.10 -1.16
C ALA A 79 -4.03 -10.04 -0.30
N LEU A 80 -3.91 -9.65 0.97
CA LEU A 80 -5.05 -9.53 1.88
C LEU A 80 -5.99 -8.39 1.49
N THR A 81 -5.46 -7.27 1.00
CA THR A 81 -6.27 -6.18 0.46
C THR A 81 -7.09 -6.66 -0.74
N ALA A 82 -6.46 -7.38 -1.68
CA ALA A 82 -7.16 -7.94 -2.83
C ALA A 82 -8.23 -8.96 -2.41
N ILE A 83 -7.91 -9.87 -1.48
CA ILE A 83 -8.86 -10.84 -0.92
C ILE A 83 -10.05 -10.10 -0.29
N ARG A 84 -9.79 -9.07 0.54
CA ARG A 84 -10.85 -8.30 1.21
C ARG A 84 -11.75 -7.60 0.21
N ALA A 85 -11.17 -6.98 -0.82
CA ALA A 85 -11.91 -6.32 -1.88
C ALA A 85 -12.78 -7.32 -2.66
N LEU A 86 -12.21 -8.45 -3.10
CA LEU A 86 -12.93 -9.45 -3.89
C LEU A 86 -14.04 -10.16 -3.10
N HIS A 87 -13.89 -10.34 -1.80
CA HIS A 87 -14.93 -10.95 -0.95
C HIS A 87 -16.06 -9.99 -0.55
N ASN A 88 -15.89 -8.67 -0.75
CA ASN A 88 -16.89 -7.67 -0.40
C ASN A 88 -17.35 -6.87 -1.64
N LYS A 89 -18.39 -7.39 -2.29
CA LYS A 89 -18.99 -6.75 -3.48
C LYS A 89 -19.47 -5.32 -3.23
N LYS A 90 -19.93 -5.02 -2.02
CA LYS A 90 -20.35 -3.65 -1.65
C LYS A 90 -19.17 -2.70 -1.67
N SER A 91 -18.03 -3.09 -1.09
CA SER A 91 -16.81 -2.27 -1.11
C SER A 91 -16.28 -2.03 -2.52
N LEU A 92 -16.38 -3.01 -3.43
CA LEU A 92 -16.00 -2.80 -4.83
C LEU A 92 -16.87 -1.75 -5.52
N GLN A 93 -18.18 -1.77 -5.27
CA GLN A 93 -19.11 -0.78 -5.82
C GLN A 93 -18.83 0.62 -5.27
N GLU A 94 -18.52 0.73 -3.98
CA GLU A 94 -18.15 1.99 -3.32
C GLU A 94 -16.84 2.56 -3.90
N ILE A 95 -15.83 1.71 -4.09
CA ILE A 95 -14.54 2.09 -4.70
C ILE A 95 -14.75 2.58 -6.13
N GLU A 96 -15.54 1.86 -6.93
CA GLU A 96 -15.83 2.23 -8.32
C GLU A 96 -16.61 3.56 -8.40
N ALA A 97 -17.60 3.75 -7.54
CA ALA A 97 -18.38 4.98 -7.48
C ALA A 97 -17.51 6.18 -7.06
N ALA A 98 -16.68 6.02 -6.03
CA ALA A 98 -15.77 7.06 -5.57
C ALA A 98 -14.75 7.44 -6.67
N TYR A 99 -14.19 6.44 -7.37
CA TYR A 99 -13.28 6.67 -8.48
C TYR A 99 -13.94 7.47 -9.61
N LYS A 100 -15.14 7.08 -10.05
CA LYS A 100 -15.88 7.80 -11.11
C LYS A 100 -16.25 9.23 -10.73
N ALA A 101 -16.46 9.51 -9.45
CA ALA A 101 -16.74 10.86 -8.96
C ALA A 101 -15.49 11.75 -8.87
N SER A 102 -14.28 11.16 -8.92
CA SER A 102 -13.00 11.87 -8.86
C SER A 102 -12.41 12.21 -10.23
N LEU A 103 -12.98 11.67 -11.30
CA LEU A 103 -12.65 11.99 -12.69
C LEU A 103 -13.44 13.22 -13.17
#